data_AF-A0A2P4PZ42-F1
#
_entry.id   AF-A0A2P4PZ42-F1
#
_cell.length_a   1.000
_cell.length_b   1.000
_cell.length_c   1.000
_cell.angle_alpha   90.00
_cell.angle_beta   90.00
_cell.angle_gamma   90.00
#
_symmetry.space_group_name_H-M   'P 1'
#
loop_
_entity.id
_entity.type
_entity.pdbx_description
1 polymer ?
#
loop_
_entity_poly.entity_id
_entity_poly.type
_entity_poly.pdbx_seq_one_letter_code
_entity_poly.pdbx_strand_id
1 'polypeptide(L)'
;KISISYHNSNKYLKFKDFLENCHNKFEIINLNHTVELNFLKIVLNYIERSNNSLKILGLINVNERLNDEESMLLNSIKAKGIKIMEFHNLNGVCEGLEA
;
A
#
# COMPACT_ATOMS: atom_id res chain seq x y z
N LYS A 1 -5.76 -7.30 8.45
CA LYS A 1 -5.76 -6.00 7.74
C LYS A 1 -4.90 -5.02 8.53
N ILE A 2 -4.12 -4.18 7.87
CA ILE A 2 -3.47 -3.02 8.48
C ILE A 2 -3.82 -1.77 7.69
N SER A 3 -3.95 -0.63 8.37
CA SER A 3 -4.11 0.68 7.75
C SER A 3 -3.06 1.62 8.31
N ILE A 4 -2.36 2.34 7.42
CA ILE A 4 -1.20 3.15 7.78
C ILE A 4 -1.36 4.54 7.20
N SER A 5 -1.18 5.56 8.03
CA SER A 5 -1.09 6.96 7.64
C SER A 5 0.18 7.56 8.22
N TYR A 6 0.80 8.47 7.47
CA TYR A 6 2.09 9.07 7.86
C TYR A 6 1.93 10.57 8.05
N HIS A 7 2.45 11.07 9.17
CA HIS A 7 2.58 12.51 9.45
C HIS A 7 4.05 12.98 9.49
N ASN A 8 4.99 12.15 9.02
CA ASN A 8 6.43 12.37 9.17
C ASN A 8 7.16 12.25 7.81
N SER A 9 8.23 13.03 7.63
CA SER A 9 9.11 13.02 6.44
C SER A 9 9.80 11.67 6.20
N ASN A 10 10.14 10.92 7.26
CA ASN A 10 10.84 9.63 7.18
C ASN A 10 9.92 8.43 6.93
N LYS A 11 8.76 8.65 6.29
CA LYS A 11 7.71 7.64 6.10
C LYS A 11 8.20 6.36 5.39
N TYR A 12 9.04 6.49 4.37
CA TYR A 12 9.53 5.33 3.60
C TYR A 12 10.41 4.40 4.41
N LEU A 13 11.37 4.97 5.18
CA LEU A 13 12.26 4.19 6.04
C LEU A 13 11.45 3.43 7.09
N LYS A 14 10.55 4.13 7.79
CA LYS A 14 9.69 3.48 8.80
C LYS A 14 8.77 2.42 8.22
N PHE A 15 8.21 2.65 7.02
CA PHE A 15 7.36 1.67 6.36
C PHE A 15 8.13 0.42 5.94
N LYS A 16 9.32 0.62 5.35
CA LYS A 16 10.23 -0.45 5.00
C LYS A 16 10.61 -1.26 6.23
N ASP A 17 11.12 -0.61 7.26
CA ASP A 17 11.53 -1.27 8.51
C ASP A 17 10.36 -2.05 9.12
N PHE A 18 9.16 -1.48 9.12
CA PHE A 18 7.95 -2.17 9.58
C PHE A 18 7.68 -3.45 8.79
N LEU A 19 7.62 -3.39 7.46
CA LEU A 19 7.30 -4.56 6.63
C LEU A 19 8.42 -5.61 6.64
N GLU A 20 9.68 -5.21 6.74
CA GLU A 20 10.83 -6.14 6.77
C GLU A 20 10.91 -6.94 8.07
N ASN A 21 10.45 -6.35 9.19
CA ASN A 21 10.41 -6.98 10.51
C ASN A 21 9.01 -7.55 10.85
N CYS A 22 8.04 -7.46 9.94
CA CYS A 22 6.71 -7.98 10.18
C CYS A 22 6.65 -9.48 9.85
N HIS A 23 6.37 -10.30 10.86
CA HIS A 23 6.09 -11.73 10.69
C HIS A 23 4.61 -12.03 10.41
N ASN A 24 3.74 -11.02 10.50
CA ASN A 24 2.31 -11.17 10.22
C ASN A 24 2.05 -11.20 8.72
N LYS A 25 1.13 -12.07 8.32
CA LYS A 25 0.63 -12.18 6.96
C LYS A 25 -0.63 -11.33 6.82
N PHE A 26 -0.49 -10.14 6.22
CA PHE A 26 -1.62 -9.25 6.03
C PHE A 26 -2.37 -9.59 4.76
N GLU A 27 -3.69 -9.77 4.83
CA GLU A 27 -4.52 -9.88 3.62
C GLU A 27 -4.77 -8.53 2.94
N ILE A 28 -4.71 -7.45 3.71
CA ILE A 28 -4.97 -6.08 3.23
C ILE A 28 -3.96 -5.14 3.88
N ILE A 29 -3.26 -4.37 3.06
CA ILE A 29 -2.48 -3.21 3.45
C ILE A 29 -3.17 -1.98 2.85
N ASN A 30 -3.67 -1.09 3.69
CA ASN A 30 -4.35 0.14 3.27
C ASN A 30 -3.49 1.36 3.62
N LEU A 31 -2.93 2.05 2.64
CA LEU A 31 -2.02 3.18 2.84
C LEU A 31 -2.73 4.49 2.50
N ASN A 32 -2.80 5.40 3.48
CA ASN A 32 -3.25 6.77 3.28
C ASN A 32 -2.11 7.57 2.63
N HIS A 33 -1.68 7.15 1.44
CA HIS A 33 -0.60 7.74 0.66
C HIS A 33 -0.87 7.51 -0.83
N THR A 34 -0.47 8.45 -1.68
CA THR A 34 -0.61 8.35 -3.13
C THR A 34 0.31 7.28 -3.70
N VAL A 35 0.06 6.86 -4.95
CA VAL A 35 0.97 5.96 -5.65
C VAL A 35 2.33 6.66 -5.81
N GLU A 36 3.39 6.02 -5.34
CA GLU A 36 4.75 6.54 -5.45
C GLU A 36 5.76 5.40 -5.56
N LEU A 37 6.76 5.58 -6.43
CA LEU A 37 7.79 4.59 -6.74
C LEU A 37 8.39 3.86 -5.51
N ASN A 38 8.81 4.60 -4.49
CA ASN A 38 9.45 4.03 -3.31
C ASN A 38 8.50 3.13 -2.50
N PHE A 39 7.24 3.53 -2.38
CA PHE A 39 6.22 2.72 -1.71
C PHE A 39 5.97 1.42 -2.48
N LEU A 40 5.82 1.50 -3.80
CA LEU A 40 5.60 0.32 -4.63
C LEU A 40 6.76 -0.67 -4.53
N LYS A 41 8.02 -0.20 -4.53
CA LYS A 41 9.21 -1.05 -4.34
C LYS A 41 9.18 -1.78 -2.99
N ILE A 42 8.84 -1.07 -1.91
CA ILE A 42 8.76 -1.66 -0.58
C ILE A 42 7.66 -2.74 -0.52
N VAL A 43 6.47 -2.43 -1.07
CA VAL A 43 5.36 -3.40 -1.10
C VAL A 43 5.70 -4.61 -1.95
N LEU A 44 6.31 -4.42 -3.13
CA LEU A 44 6.75 -5.52 -3.99
C LEU A 44 7.74 -6.44 -3.28
N ASN A 45 8.74 -5.86 -2.60
CA ASN A 45 9.70 -6.64 -1.79
C ASN A 45 9.01 -7.44 -0.67
N TYR A 46 8.01 -6.88 0.00
CA TYR A 46 7.22 -7.59 1.00
C TYR A 46 6.45 -8.77 0.39
N ILE A 47 5.85 -8.56 -0.78
CA ILE A 47 5.11 -9.61 -1.51
C ILE A 47 6.04 -10.77 -1.92
N GLU A 48 7.26 -10.46 -2.34
CA GLU A 48 8.21 -11.47 -2.83
C GLU A 48 8.91 -12.25 -1.72
N ARG A 49 9.18 -11.60 -0.58
CA ARG A 49 9.79 -12.25 0.58
C ARG A 49 8.81 -13.12 1.36
N SER A 50 7.53 -12.74 1.42
CA SER A 50 6.54 -13.44 2.22
C SER A 50 5.81 -14.48 1.37
N ASN A 51 5.50 -15.65 1.95
CA ASN A 51 4.59 -16.63 1.33
C ASN A 51 3.16 -16.06 1.45
N ASN A 52 2.92 -15.06 0.60
CA ASN A 52 2.13 -13.88 0.88
C ASN A 52 0.61 -14.14 0.85
N SER A 53 -0.10 -13.64 1.86
CA SER A 53 -1.57 -13.65 1.92
C SER A 53 -2.21 -12.37 1.39
N LEU A 54 -1.44 -11.38 0.97
CA LEU A 54 -1.91 -10.06 0.55
C LEU A 54 -2.79 -10.22 -0.68
N LYS A 55 -4.04 -9.79 -0.53
CA LYS A 55 -5.06 -9.80 -1.57
C LYS A 55 -5.35 -8.38 -2.05
N ILE A 56 -5.20 -7.39 -1.17
CA ILE A 56 -5.59 -6.00 -1.46
C ILE A 56 -4.50 -5.02 -1.02
N LEU A 57 -4.13 -4.10 -1.92
CA LEU A 57 -3.36 -2.90 -1.63
C LEU A 57 -4.25 -1.68 -1.83
N GLY A 58 -4.48 -0.94 -0.74
CA GLY A 58 -5.19 0.33 -0.75
C GLY A 58 -4.23 1.51 -0.84
N LEU A 59 -4.51 2.47 -1.73
CA LEU A 59 -3.72 3.68 -1.97
C LEU A 59 -4.66 4.86 -2.26
N ILE A 60 -4.19 6.08 -2.10
CA ILE A 60 -4.92 7.29 -2.51
C ILE A 60 -4.66 7.56 -4.00
N ASN A 61 -5.65 8.08 -4.72
CA ASN A 61 -5.53 8.61 -6.08
C ASN A 61 -4.92 7.60 -7.06
N VAL A 62 -5.39 6.35 -7.04
CA VAL A 62 -4.86 5.28 -7.91
C VAL A 62 -5.12 5.51 -9.41
N ASN A 63 -5.95 6.51 -9.73
CA ASN A 63 -6.29 6.93 -11.08
C ASN A 63 -5.47 8.14 -11.58
N GLU A 64 -4.55 8.68 -10.78
CA GLU A 64 -3.64 9.74 -11.23
C GLU A 64 -2.62 9.22 -12.26
N ARG A 65 -2.06 10.14 -13.05
CA ARG A 65 -1.08 9.82 -14.09
C ARG A 65 0.22 9.38 -13.44
N LEU A 66 0.54 8.09 -13.58
CA LEU A 66 1.79 7.50 -13.13
C LEU A 66 2.89 7.69 -14.19
N ASN A 67 4.15 7.72 -13.74
CA ASN A 67 5.27 7.57 -14.67
C ASN A 67 5.44 6.11 -15.13
N ASP A 68 6.32 5.88 -16.10
CA ASP A 68 6.52 4.56 -16.71
C ASP A 68 7.00 3.52 -15.68
N GLU A 69 7.93 3.90 -14.79
CA GLU A 69 8.45 3.00 -13.75
C GLU A 69 7.38 2.64 -12.70
N GLU A 70 6.61 3.63 -12.24
CA GLU A 70 5.48 3.43 -11.31
C GLU A 70 4.41 2.53 -11.93
N SER A 71 4.09 2.75 -13.20
CA SER A 71 3.15 1.92 -13.95
C SER A 71 3.64 0.47 -14.06
N MET A 72 4.93 0.27 -14.38
CA MET A 72 5.53 -1.07 -14.44
C MET A 72 5.50 -1.78 -13.09
N LEU A 73 5.84 -1.10 -11.99
CA LEU A 73 5.81 -1.68 -10.65
C LEU A 73 4.39 -2.01 -10.20
N LEU A 74 3.44 -1.10 -10.43
CA LEU A 74 2.03 -1.33 -10.08
C LEU A 74 1.45 -2.51 -10.86
N ASN A 75 1.79 -2.63 -12.15
CA ASN A 75 1.40 -3.78 -12.97
C ASN A 75 2.03 -5.08 -12.48
N SER A 76 3.29 -5.04 -12.02
CA SER A 76 3.96 -6.19 -11.43
C SER A 76 3.27 -6.65 -10.14
N ILE A 77 2.81 -5.72 -9.30
CA ILE A 77 2.02 -6.03 -8.10
C ILE A 77 0.67 -6.66 -8.49
N LYS A 78 -0.04 -6.07 -9.46
CA LYS A 78 -1.32 -6.60 -9.97
C LYS A 78 -1.18 -8.01 -10.55
N ALA A 79 -0.08 -8.26 -11.29
CA ALA A 79 0.20 -9.57 -11.90
C ALA A 79 0.37 -10.69 -10.87
N LYS A 80 0.70 -10.36 -9.61
CA LYS A 80 0.74 -11.31 -8.49
C LYS A 80 -0.65 -11.58 -7.86
N GLY A 81 -1.72 -11.14 -8.51
CA GLY A 81 -3.10 -11.37 -8.07
C GLY A 81 -3.60 -10.37 -7.01
N ILE A 82 -2.88 -9.27 -6.79
CA ILE A 82 -3.23 -8.28 -5.78
C ILE A 82 -4.16 -7.23 -6.39
N LYS A 83 -5.31 -7.05 -5.75
CA LYS A 83 -6.28 -6.02 -6.13
C LYS A 83 -5.84 -4.66 -5.61
N ILE A 84 -5.76 -3.67 -6.49
CA ILE A 84 -5.54 -2.27 -6.12
C ILE A 84 -6.90 -1.61 -5.88
N MET A 85 -7.06 -0.89 -4.77
CA MET A 85 -8.29 -0.18 -4.43
C MET A 85 -7.98 1.22 -3.86
N GLU A 86 -8.93 2.14 -3.99
CA GLU A 86 -8.86 3.44 -3.32
C GLU A 86 -8.89 3.26 -1.80
N PHE A 87 -8.05 4.02 -1.08
CA PHE A 87 -7.88 3.92 0.37
C PHE A 87 -9.20 4.08 1.13
N HIS A 88 -10.00 5.05 0.70
CA HIS A 88 -11.30 5.37 1.29
C HIS A 88 -12.33 4.25 1.10
N ASN A 89 -12.20 3.43 0.05
CA ASN A 89 -13.12 2.32 -0.20
C ASN A 89 -12.88 1.11 0.71
N LEU A 90 -11.74 1.06 1.40
CA LEU A 90 -11.36 -0.03 2.31
C LEU A 90 -11.56 0.31 3.78
N ASN A 91 -11.68 1.58 4.10
CA ASN A 91 -12.11 2.05 5.41
C ASN A 91 -13.60 2.34 5.30
N GLY A 92 -14.44 1.31 5.48
CA GLY A 92 -15.88 1.54 5.62
C GLY A 92 -16.09 2.61 6.68
N VAL A 93 -16.54 3.79 6.24
CA VAL A 93 -17.08 4.90 7.03
C VAL A 93 -16.26 5.25 8.29
N CYS A 94 -15.40 6.26 8.18
CA CYS A 94 -15.32 7.26 9.25
C CYS A 94 -16.10 8.49 8.80
N GLU A 95 -17.42 8.35 8.63
CA GLU A 95 -18.30 9.50 8.88
C GLU A 95 -18.30 9.68 10.39
N GLY A 96 -17.50 10.63 10.84
CA GLY A 96 -17.27 10.90 12.25
C GLY A 96 -16.82 12.34 12.42
N LEU A 97 -17.80 13.24 12.27
CA LEU A 97 -17.95 14.54 12.94
C LEU A 97 -16.73 15.47 12.92
N GLU A 98 -16.80 16.49 12.06
CA GLU A 98 -16.38 17.82 12.51
C GLU A 98 -17.64 18.66 12.74
N ALA A 99 -17.67 19.28 13.91
CA ALA A 99 -18.75 20.08 14.48
C ALA A 99 -18.90 21.45 13.81
#